data_AF-A0A3D8J250-F1
#
_entry.id   AF-A0A3D8J250-F1
#
_cell.length_a   1.000
_cell.length_b   1.000
_cell.length_c   1.000
_cell.angle_alpha   90.00
_cell.angle_beta   90.00
_cell.angle_gamma   90.00
#
_symmetry.space_group_name_H-M   'P 1'
#
loop_
_entity.id
_entity.type
_entity.pdbx_description
1 polymer ?
#
loop_
_entity_poly.entity_id
_entity_poly.type
_entity_poly.pdbx_seq_one_letter_code
_entity_poly.pdbx_strand_id
1 'polypeptide(L)'
;MLSGLFVGVVFGFLVQRGQFCFTSGFRDLYWHKNPTFLSALLIAVSIQSIGLFTLSAFKLISIPTTPLPLLATILGGLIFGVGMAVARVCATGGWFRSGEGVIGASVALFSFALTITSAQNGSLKTLLSPLLKHPLEISNIYLTLGISPWWLVGVLTLASVGLFLYCFRRYPSYKDSRHYSIWLVAVGLGVLGIVAWILSTQSGRNYGFGISVPTMHLFSYLTTGQQRYLNWGSLFVIGIFIGSLVSAKIWKDFEWRSLSGVEFLKSLVGGVLMGVGAYWA
;
A
#
# COMPACT_ATOMS: atom_id res chain seq x y z
N MET A 1 7.62 18.66 -1.72
CA MET A 1 7.07 18.12 -0.45
C MET A 1 5.55 18.26 -0.39
N LEU A 2 4.98 19.47 -0.55
CA LEU A 2 3.52 19.69 -0.53
C LEU A 2 2.76 18.86 -1.58
N SER A 3 3.39 18.56 -2.72
CA SER A 3 2.86 17.66 -3.74
C SER A 3 2.50 16.27 -3.19
N GLY A 4 3.21 15.78 -2.17
CA GLY A 4 2.91 14.51 -1.51
C GLY A 4 1.57 14.53 -0.80
N LEU A 5 1.27 15.64 -0.11
CA LEU A 5 -0.03 15.85 0.53
C LEU A 5 -1.16 15.82 -0.49
N PHE A 6 -1.02 16.55 -1.60
CA PHE A 6 -2.04 16.61 -2.65
C PHE A 6 -2.29 15.23 -3.28
N VAL A 7 -1.22 14.52 -3.64
CA VAL A 7 -1.30 13.14 -4.17
C VAL A 7 -1.94 12.21 -3.14
N GLY A 8 -1.62 12.37 -1.85
CA GLY A 8 -2.21 11.60 -0.76
C GLY A 8 -3.72 11.85 -0.61
N VAL A 9 -4.16 13.12 -0.73
CA VAL A 9 -5.60 13.47 -0.67
C VAL A 9 -6.36 12.81 -1.82
N VAL A 10 -5.85 12.89 -3.04
CA VAL A 10 -6.47 12.24 -4.20
C VAL A 10 -6.46 10.71 -4.05
N PHE A 11 -5.34 10.13 -3.58
CA PHE A 11 -5.24 8.70 -3.31
C PHE A 11 -6.26 8.24 -2.26
N GLY A 12 -6.35 8.94 -1.12
CA GLY A 12 -7.29 8.64 -0.04
C GLY A 12 -8.74 8.72 -0.49
N PHE A 13 -9.06 9.72 -1.32
CA PHE A 13 -10.38 9.86 -1.92
C PHE A 13 -10.74 8.67 -2.83
N LEU A 14 -9.83 8.30 -3.74
CA LEU A 14 -10.04 7.17 -4.67
C LEU A 14 -10.18 5.84 -3.94
N VAL A 15 -9.31 5.57 -2.95
CA VAL A 15 -9.33 4.31 -2.19
C VAL A 15 -10.58 4.20 -1.33
N GLN A 16 -11.03 5.28 -0.69
CA GLN A 16 -12.26 5.30 0.10
C GLN A 16 -13.48 5.03 -0.80
N ARG A 17 -13.55 5.68 -1.97
CA ARG A 17 -14.64 5.50 -2.95
C ARG A 17 -14.69 4.11 -3.56
N GLY A 18 -13.53 3.51 -3.80
CA GLY A 18 -13.42 2.17 -4.38
C GLY A 18 -13.37 1.04 -3.35
N GLN A 19 -13.36 1.36 -2.05
CA GLN A 19 -13.09 0.42 -0.96
C GLN A 19 -11.91 -0.51 -1.29
N PHE A 20 -10.82 0.08 -1.82
CA PHE A 20 -9.69 -0.68 -2.37
C PHE A 20 -8.83 -1.26 -1.24
N CYS A 21 -9.28 -2.38 -0.70
CA CYS A 21 -8.71 -3.02 0.48
C CYS A 21 -8.26 -4.45 0.14
N PHE A 22 -6.97 -4.73 0.37
CA PHE A 22 -6.37 -6.03 0.08
C PHE A 22 -7.03 -7.17 0.85
N THR A 23 -7.37 -6.97 2.13
CA THR A 23 -7.94 -8.03 2.97
C THR A 23 -9.32 -8.48 2.50
N SER A 24 -10.21 -7.54 2.17
CA SER A 24 -11.52 -7.88 1.59
C SER A 24 -11.36 -8.45 0.19
N GLY A 25 -10.50 -7.88 -0.63
CA GLY A 25 -10.25 -8.35 -1.99
C GLY A 25 -9.79 -9.81 -2.08
N PHE A 26 -8.82 -10.20 -1.25
CA PHE A 26 -8.36 -11.59 -1.20
C PHE A 26 -9.39 -12.53 -0.55
N ARG A 27 -10.15 -12.06 0.44
CA ARG A 27 -11.25 -12.83 1.02
C ARG A 27 -12.33 -13.12 -0.01
N ASP A 28 -12.69 -12.14 -0.83
CA ASP A 28 -13.72 -12.30 -1.86
C ASP A 28 -13.25 -13.21 -3.00
N LEU A 29 -11.97 -13.15 -3.33
CA LEU A 29 -11.34 -14.09 -4.27
C LEU A 29 -11.42 -15.53 -3.75
N TYR A 30 -11.09 -15.77 -2.48
CA TYR A 30 -11.03 -17.12 -1.92
C TYR A 30 -12.42 -17.70 -1.60
N TRP A 31 -13.28 -16.91 -0.95
CA TRP A 31 -14.58 -17.38 -0.47
C TRP A 31 -15.68 -17.27 -1.51
N HIS A 32 -15.75 -16.13 -2.21
CA HIS A 32 -16.79 -15.86 -3.22
C HIS A 32 -16.36 -16.20 -4.64
N LYS A 33 -15.12 -16.68 -4.83
CA LYS A 33 -14.51 -16.96 -6.15
C LYS A 33 -14.66 -15.78 -7.12
N ASN A 34 -14.64 -14.56 -6.59
CA ASN A 34 -14.80 -13.34 -7.37
C ASN A 34 -13.44 -12.67 -7.62
N PRO A 35 -12.84 -12.81 -8.81
CA PRO A 35 -11.52 -12.25 -9.11
C PRO A 35 -11.54 -10.74 -9.43
N THR A 36 -12.67 -10.05 -9.29
CA THR A 36 -12.80 -8.63 -9.65
C THR A 36 -11.76 -7.73 -8.96
N PHE A 37 -11.45 -7.97 -7.68
CA PHE A 37 -10.38 -7.23 -6.99
C PHE A 37 -8.99 -7.55 -7.55
N LEU A 38 -8.70 -8.84 -7.78
CA LEU A 38 -7.40 -9.28 -8.31
C LEU A 38 -7.12 -8.66 -9.67
N SER A 39 -8.13 -8.61 -10.54
CA SER A 39 -8.03 -7.99 -11.84
C SER A 39 -7.85 -6.47 -11.75
N ALA A 40 -8.52 -5.81 -10.81
CA ALA A 40 -8.30 -4.38 -10.57
C ALA A 40 -6.87 -4.10 -10.08
N LEU A 41 -6.35 -4.95 -9.18
CA LEU A 41 -4.96 -4.91 -8.75
C LEU A 41 -3.98 -5.09 -9.91
N LEU A 42 -4.20 -6.09 -10.78
CA LEU A 42 -3.34 -6.34 -11.94
C LEU A 42 -3.34 -5.18 -12.94
N ILE A 43 -4.49 -4.52 -13.16
CA ILE A 43 -4.55 -3.32 -14.02
C ILE A 43 -3.70 -2.19 -13.41
N ALA A 44 -3.86 -1.92 -12.11
CA ALA A 44 -3.08 -0.87 -11.44
C ALA A 44 -1.57 -1.14 -11.53
N VAL A 45 -1.14 -2.39 -11.29
CA VAL A 45 0.27 -2.81 -11.39
C VAL A 45 0.77 -2.75 -12.83
N SER A 46 -0.05 -3.13 -13.81
CA SER A 46 0.32 -3.08 -15.24
C SER A 46 0.56 -1.65 -15.70
N ILE A 47 -0.35 -0.72 -15.35
CA ILE A 47 -0.21 0.70 -15.67
C ILE A 47 1.05 1.28 -15.01
N GLN A 48 1.28 0.99 -13.73
CA GLN A 48 2.48 1.47 -13.03
C GLN A 48 3.76 0.89 -13.61
N SER A 49 3.75 -0.38 -14.02
CA SER A 49 4.92 -1.04 -14.62
C SER A 49 5.27 -0.41 -15.97
N ILE A 50 4.28 -0.18 -16.84
CA ILE A 50 4.49 0.57 -18.10
C ILE A 50 5.05 1.97 -17.81
N GLY A 51 4.43 2.70 -16.88
CA GLY A 51 4.87 4.04 -16.50
C GLY A 51 6.29 4.10 -15.93
N LEU A 52 6.66 3.13 -15.09
CA LEU A 52 7.98 3.10 -14.47
C LEU A 52 9.09 2.77 -15.46
N PHE A 53 8.89 1.77 -16.33
CA PHE A 53 9.88 1.41 -17.34
C PHE A 53 9.99 2.43 -18.47
N THR A 54 8.89 3.09 -18.86
CA THR A 54 8.95 4.24 -19.78
C THR A 54 9.77 5.38 -19.18
N LEU A 55 9.48 5.80 -17.94
CA LEU A 55 10.21 6.87 -17.26
C LEU A 55 11.70 6.53 -17.05
N SER A 56 12.00 5.25 -16.79
CA SER A 56 13.38 4.75 -16.70
C SER A 56 14.09 4.78 -18.06
N ALA A 57 13.42 4.44 -19.16
CA ALA A 57 14.00 4.50 -20.51
C ALA A 57 14.39 5.91 -20.92
N PHE A 58 13.62 6.92 -20.51
CA PHE A 58 13.96 8.33 -20.71
C PHE A 58 15.02 8.87 -19.73
N LYS A 59 15.59 8.01 -18.86
CA LYS A 59 16.57 8.37 -17.81
C LYS A 59 16.08 9.45 -16.83
N LEU A 60 14.77 9.68 -16.72
CA LEU A 60 14.23 10.62 -15.74
C LEU A 60 14.36 10.09 -14.31
N ILE A 61 14.44 8.76 -14.12
CA ILE A 61 14.37 8.16 -12.79
C ILE A 61 15.31 6.94 -12.71
N SER A 62 16.01 6.83 -11.58
CA SER A 62 16.80 5.64 -11.22
C SER A 62 15.95 4.67 -10.39
N ILE A 63 15.89 3.41 -10.84
CA ILE A 63 15.21 2.34 -10.11
C ILE A 63 16.19 1.87 -9.02
N PRO A 64 15.82 1.94 -7.73
CA PRO A 64 16.70 1.48 -6.66
C PRO A 64 16.86 -0.05 -6.75
N THR A 65 18.12 -0.52 -6.81
CA THR A 65 18.47 -1.94 -6.73
C THR A 65 18.71 -2.32 -5.28
N THR A 66 17.65 -2.50 -4.51
CA THR A 66 17.76 -3.04 -3.15
C THR A 66 17.98 -4.55 -3.22
N PRO A 67 19.02 -5.09 -2.56
CA PRO A 67 19.24 -6.53 -2.54
C PRO A 67 18.14 -7.21 -1.73
N LEU A 68 17.71 -8.39 -2.14
CA LEU A 68 16.55 -9.08 -1.56
C LEU A 68 16.99 -10.06 -0.46
N PRO A 69 16.71 -9.80 0.82
CA PRO A 69 16.88 -10.78 1.88
C PRO A 69 15.73 -11.81 1.83
N LEU A 70 15.87 -12.82 0.98
CA LEU A 70 14.80 -13.78 0.66
C LEU A 70 14.12 -14.39 1.90
N LEU A 71 14.90 -14.82 2.90
CA LEU A 71 14.36 -15.40 4.12
C LEU A 71 13.52 -14.40 4.92
N ALA A 72 14.02 -13.16 5.06
CA ALA A 72 13.32 -12.09 5.75
C ALA A 72 12.04 -11.69 4.98
N THR A 73 12.10 -11.60 3.65
CA THR A 73 10.94 -11.24 2.83
C THR A 73 9.84 -12.30 2.88
N ILE A 74 10.19 -13.60 2.84
CA ILE A 74 9.20 -14.69 2.94
C ILE A 74 8.52 -14.67 4.32
N LEU A 75 9.32 -14.66 5.40
CA LEU A 75 8.78 -14.67 6.77
C LEU A 75 8.01 -13.37 7.07
N GLY A 76 8.55 -12.23 6.65
CA GLY A 76 7.95 -10.91 6.79
C GLY A 76 6.61 -10.81 6.07
N GLY A 77 6.56 -11.24 4.80
CA GLY A 77 5.32 -11.27 4.02
C GLY A 77 4.25 -12.17 4.63
N LEU A 78 4.62 -13.33 5.14
CA LEU A 78 3.68 -14.26 5.79
C LEU A 78 3.12 -13.67 7.09
N ILE A 79 3.98 -13.12 7.95
CA ILE A 79 3.58 -12.51 9.22
C ILE A 79 2.74 -11.25 8.99
N PHE A 80 3.10 -10.45 7.98
CA PHE A 80 2.31 -9.30 7.55
C PHE A 80 0.91 -9.72 7.09
N GLY A 81 0.82 -10.80 6.29
CA GLY A 81 -0.45 -11.38 5.85
C GLY A 81 -1.32 -11.89 7.01
N VAL A 82 -0.72 -12.60 7.96
CA VAL A 82 -1.42 -13.05 9.18
C VAL A 82 -1.92 -11.86 9.99
N GLY A 83 -1.09 -10.82 10.16
CA GLY A 83 -1.49 -9.59 10.85
C GLY A 83 -2.68 -8.91 10.20
N MET A 84 -2.67 -8.80 8.86
CA MET A 84 -3.79 -8.26 8.09
C MET A 84 -5.09 -9.09 8.27
N ALA A 85 -4.98 -10.41 8.31
CA ALA A 85 -6.14 -11.29 8.53
C ALA A 85 -6.72 -11.16 9.95
N VAL A 86 -5.85 -11.07 10.97
CA VAL A 86 -6.25 -10.91 12.38
C VAL A 86 -6.91 -9.56 12.62
N ALA A 87 -6.32 -8.46 12.15
CA ALA A 87 -6.88 -7.12 12.32
C ALA A 87 -8.02 -6.81 11.34
N ARG A 88 -8.28 -7.66 10.34
CA ARG A 88 -9.27 -7.45 9.26
C ARG A 88 -9.08 -6.14 8.49
N VAL A 89 -7.87 -5.61 8.49
CA VAL A 89 -7.50 -4.33 7.87
C VAL A 89 -6.09 -4.46 7.28
N CYS A 90 -5.89 -3.88 6.10
CA CYS A 90 -4.56 -3.77 5.49
C CYS A 90 -3.90 -2.44 5.84
N ALA A 91 -2.61 -2.26 5.53
CA ALA A 91 -1.91 -1.01 5.85
C ALA A 91 -2.54 0.23 5.18
N THR A 92 -2.96 0.12 3.92
CA THR A 92 -3.77 1.16 3.24
C THR A 92 -5.10 1.37 3.95
N GLY A 93 -5.77 0.28 4.30
CA GLY A 93 -7.01 0.22 5.08
C GLY A 93 -6.94 0.97 6.40
N GLY A 94 -5.82 0.85 7.12
CA GLY A 94 -5.62 1.53 8.40
C GLY A 94 -5.75 3.05 8.26
N TRP A 95 -5.15 3.61 7.21
CA TRP A 95 -5.20 5.05 6.94
C TRP A 95 -6.58 5.52 6.50
N PHE A 96 -7.16 4.90 5.47
CA PHE A 96 -8.42 5.43 4.91
C PHE A 96 -9.65 5.09 5.77
N ARG A 97 -9.70 3.90 6.39
CA ARG A 97 -10.83 3.52 7.29
C ARG A 97 -10.78 4.23 8.63
N SER A 98 -9.58 4.64 9.07
CA SER A 98 -9.48 5.59 10.18
C SER A 98 -10.15 6.92 9.82
N GLY A 99 -10.02 7.37 8.55
CA GLY A 99 -10.73 8.54 8.03
C GLY A 99 -12.26 8.36 7.94
N GLU A 100 -12.76 7.13 7.84
CA GLU A 100 -14.20 6.80 7.87
C GLU A 100 -14.79 6.76 9.29
N GLY A 101 -13.96 6.82 10.34
CA GLY A 101 -14.41 6.72 11.74
C GLY A 101 -14.38 5.31 12.34
N VAL A 102 -13.72 4.36 11.67
CA VAL A 102 -13.59 2.98 12.17
C VAL A 102 -12.47 2.90 13.22
N ILE A 103 -12.84 2.85 14.50
CA ILE A 103 -11.87 2.87 15.62
C ILE A 103 -10.89 1.69 15.54
N GLY A 104 -11.36 0.51 15.16
CA GLY A 104 -10.50 -0.68 14.99
C GLY A 104 -9.39 -0.51 13.96
N ALA A 105 -9.63 0.29 12.91
CA ALA A 105 -8.60 0.61 11.91
C ALA A 105 -7.57 1.58 12.47
N SER A 106 -8.00 2.57 13.27
CA SER A 106 -7.10 3.52 13.95
C SER A 106 -6.20 2.81 14.96
N VAL A 107 -6.72 1.85 15.74
CA VAL A 107 -5.94 1.05 16.70
C VAL A 107 -4.91 0.18 15.98
N ALA A 108 -5.31 -0.49 14.90
CA ALA A 108 -4.39 -1.29 14.09
C ALA A 108 -3.31 -0.42 13.43
N LEU A 109 -3.67 0.77 12.93
CA LEU A 109 -2.73 1.72 12.34
C LEU A 109 -1.72 2.22 13.38
N PHE A 110 -2.19 2.59 14.58
CA PHE A 110 -1.31 3.09 15.64
C PHE A 110 -0.33 2.03 16.13
N SER A 111 -0.82 0.81 16.39
CA SER A 111 0.05 -0.32 16.78
C SER A 111 1.04 -0.68 15.66
N PHE A 112 0.59 -0.74 14.41
CA PHE A 112 1.46 -0.91 13.24
C PHE A 112 2.57 0.14 13.19
N ALA A 113 2.21 1.41 13.30
CA ALA A 113 3.13 2.54 13.20
C ALA A 113 4.15 2.56 14.34
N LEU A 114 3.72 2.24 15.56
CA LEU A 114 4.59 2.13 16.73
C LEU A 114 5.58 0.97 16.56
N THR A 115 5.10 -0.20 16.12
CA THR A 115 5.94 -1.38 15.96
C THR A 115 6.98 -1.19 14.85
N ILE A 116 6.60 -0.68 13.68
CA ILE A 116 7.56 -0.45 12.59
C ILE A 116 8.60 0.63 12.96
N THR A 117 8.18 1.67 13.69
CA THR A 117 9.10 2.71 14.19
C THR A 117 10.09 2.15 15.21
N SER A 118 9.61 1.31 16.13
CA SER A 118 10.47 0.63 17.10
C SER A 118 11.42 -0.39 16.45
N ALA A 119 10.97 -1.09 15.40
CA ALA A 119 11.79 -2.03 14.66
C ALA A 119 12.93 -1.34 13.91
N GLN A 120 12.70 -0.14 13.36
CA GLN A 120 13.71 0.57 12.57
C GLN A 120 14.68 1.39 13.43
N ASN A 121 14.14 2.12 14.41
CA ASN A 121 14.85 3.16 15.15
C ASN A 121 14.90 2.90 16.67
N GLY A 122 14.17 1.90 17.17
CA GLY A 122 13.99 1.65 18.60
C GLY A 122 14.58 0.33 19.09
N SER A 123 14.02 -0.16 20.20
CA SER A 123 14.52 -1.33 20.94
C SER A 123 14.37 -2.65 20.20
N LEU A 124 13.38 -2.77 19.29
CA LEU A 124 13.16 -3.99 18.53
C LEU A 124 14.20 -4.21 17.42
N LYS A 125 14.97 -3.17 17.05
CA LYS A 125 15.98 -3.25 16.00
C LYS A 125 17.02 -4.34 16.27
N THR A 126 17.52 -4.44 17.50
CA THR A 126 18.53 -5.44 17.88
C THR A 126 18.02 -6.86 17.71
N LEU A 127 16.74 -7.09 18.00
CA LEU A 127 16.07 -8.39 17.89
C LEU A 127 15.77 -8.77 16.43
N LEU A 128 15.32 -7.80 15.62
CA LEU A 128 14.80 -8.05 14.27
C LEU A 128 15.87 -7.97 13.17
N SER A 129 16.93 -7.20 13.40
CA SER A 129 18.02 -6.99 12.42
C SER A 129 18.84 -8.23 12.02
N PRO A 130 19.03 -9.30 12.84
CA PRO A 130 19.83 -10.46 12.43
C PRO A 130 19.33 -11.13 11.15
N LEU A 131 18.01 -11.15 10.93
CA LEU A 131 17.40 -11.76 9.74
C LEU A 131 17.65 -10.96 8.45
N LEU A 132 18.05 -9.69 8.56
CA LEU A 132 18.31 -8.79 7.43
C LEU A 132 19.79 -8.79 7.00
N LYS A 133 20.69 -9.43 7.75
CA LYS A 133 22.15 -9.34 7.54
C LYS A 133 22.71 -10.16 6.37
N HIS A 134 21.95 -11.12 5.86
CA HIS A 134 22.37 -11.97 4.73
C HIS A 134 21.46 -11.74 3.52
N PRO A 135 21.52 -10.57 2.87
CA PRO A 135 20.79 -10.36 1.64
C PRO A 135 21.42 -11.17 0.51
N LEU A 136 20.59 -11.80 -0.32
CA LEU A 136 21.06 -12.39 -1.57
C LEU A 136 21.29 -11.26 -2.59
N GLU A 137 22.23 -11.44 -3.51
CA GLU A 137 22.48 -10.48 -4.62
C GLU A 137 21.35 -10.46 -5.67
N ILE A 138 20.29 -11.24 -5.46
CA ILE A 138 19.09 -11.23 -6.29
C ILE A 138 18.37 -9.90 -6.05
N SER A 139 18.26 -9.08 -7.09
CA SER A 139 17.54 -7.81 -7.05
C SER A 139 16.33 -7.85 -7.97
N ASN A 140 16.46 -7.33 -9.18
CA ASN A 140 15.37 -7.25 -10.15
C ASN A 140 15.37 -8.47 -11.09
N ILE A 141 14.17 -9.01 -11.36
CA ILE A 141 13.95 -10.16 -12.25
C ILE A 141 14.59 -9.95 -13.64
N TYR A 142 14.49 -8.73 -14.19
CA TYR A 142 15.07 -8.41 -15.50
C TYR A 142 16.60 -8.34 -15.49
N LEU A 143 17.21 -7.95 -14.36
CA LEU A 143 18.67 -7.92 -14.20
C LEU A 143 19.23 -9.32 -13.99
N THR A 144 18.55 -10.15 -13.21
CA THR A 144 19.00 -11.51 -12.90
C THR A 144 18.84 -12.47 -14.07
N LEU A 145 17.78 -12.31 -14.88
CA LEU A 145 17.54 -13.12 -16.08
C LEU A 145 18.22 -12.54 -17.34
N GLY A 146 18.71 -11.29 -17.30
CA GLY A 146 19.27 -10.61 -18.47
C GLY A 146 18.24 -10.37 -19.60
N ILE A 147 16.94 -10.37 -19.27
CA ILE A 147 15.86 -10.21 -20.24
C ILE A 147 15.40 -8.74 -20.27
N SER A 148 15.01 -8.25 -21.45
CA SER A 148 14.37 -6.93 -21.55
C SER A 148 13.09 -6.85 -20.70
N PRO A 149 12.93 -5.84 -19.81
CA PRO A 149 11.76 -5.71 -18.93
C PRO A 149 10.42 -5.70 -19.68
N TRP A 150 10.42 -5.24 -20.93
CA TRP A 150 9.23 -5.10 -21.76
C TRP A 150 8.53 -6.42 -22.06
N TRP A 151 9.25 -7.55 -22.09
CA TRP A 151 8.62 -8.87 -22.22
C TRP A 151 7.76 -9.21 -20.99
N LEU A 152 8.30 -8.96 -19.79
CA LEU A 152 7.57 -9.19 -18.54
C LEU A 152 6.35 -8.25 -18.43
N VAL A 153 6.52 -6.99 -18.81
CA VAL A 153 5.42 -6.01 -18.87
C VAL A 153 4.36 -6.44 -19.89
N GLY A 154 4.76 -6.93 -21.07
CA GLY A 154 3.85 -7.43 -22.10
C GLY A 154 3.02 -8.64 -21.64
N VAL A 155 3.66 -9.61 -20.98
CA VAL A 155 2.95 -10.77 -20.41
C VAL A 155 1.97 -10.32 -19.31
N LEU A 156 2.40 -9.41 -18.43
CA LEU A 156 1.56 -8.88 -17.36
C LEU A 156 0.33 -8.12 -17.91
N THR A 157 0.54 -7.27 -18.93
CA THR A 157 -0.55 -6.49 -19.52
C THR A 157 -1.55 -7.39 -20.24
N LEU A 158 -1.08 -8.38 -21.00
CA LEU A 158 -1.96 -9.38 -21.63
C LEU A 158 -2.77 -10.17 -20.59
N ALA A 159 -2.14 -10.61 -19.51
CA ALA A 159 -2.84 -11.29 -18.41
C ALA A 159 -3.88 -10.37 -17.75
N SER A 160 -3.55 -9.10 -17.54
CA SER A 160 -4.47 -8.12 -16.95
C SER A 160 -5.70 -7.85 -17.83
N VAL A 161 -5.49 -7.74 -19.15
CA VAL A 161 -6.58 -7.54 -20.14
C VAL A 161 -7.44 -8.79 -20.24
N GLY A 162 -6.83 -9.98 -20.29
CA GLY A 162 -7.56 -11.25 -20.33
C GLY A 162 -8.45 -11.43 -19.09
N LEU A 163 -7.91 -11.17 -17.89
CA LEU A 163 -8.68 -11.27 -16.66
C LEU A 163 -9.74 -10.16 -16.55
N PHE A 164 -9.44 -8.94 -17.02
CA PHE A 164 -10.43 -7.86 -17.10
C PHE A 164 -11.63 -8.25 -17.97
N LEU A 165 -11.38 -8.75 -19.19
CA LEU A 165 -12.45 -9.18 -20.10
C LEU A 165 -13.26 -10.34 -19.52
N TYR A 166 -12.62 -11.30 -18.85
CA TYR A 166 -13.30 -12.39 -18.15
C TYR A 166 -14.21 -11.86 -17.03
N CYS A 167 -13.67 -11.02 -16.15
CA CYS A 167 -14.41 -10.46 -15.03
C CYS A 167 -15.54 -9.55 -15.49
N PHE A 168 -15.30 -8.69 -16.49
CA PHE A 168 -16.30 -7.76 -17.01
C PHE A 168 -17.53 -8.48 -17.59
N ARG A 169 -17.33 -9.65 -18.20
CA ARG A 169 -18.44 -10.47 -18.73
C ARG A 169 -19.20 -11.23 -17.65
N ARG A 170 -18.53 -11.68 -16.58
CA ARG A 170 -19.09 -12.60 -15.58
C ARG A 170 -19.54 -11.95 -14.28
N TYR A 171 -18.95 -10.82 -13.93
CA TYR A 171 -19.23 -10.05 -12.72
C TYR A 171 -19.49 -8.58 -13.11
N PRO A 172 -20.68 -8.28 -13.69
CA PRO A 172 -21.02 -6.92 -14.04
C PRO A 172 -20.97 -6.04 -12.77
N SER A 173 -20.27 -4.91 -12.88
CA SER A 173 -20.13 -3.97 -11.77
C SER A 173 -21.52 -3.52 -11.32
N TYR A 174 -21.90 -3.82 -10.07
CA TYR A 174 -23.13 -3.31 -9.49
C TYR A 174 -23.08 -1.78 -9.49
N LYS A 175 -24.05 -1.13 -10.15
CA LYS A 175 -24.17 0.33 -10.19
C LYS A 175 -24.72 0.81 -8.86
N ASP A 176 -23.83 0.92 -7.87
CA ASP A 176 -24.12 1.71 -6.68
C ASP A 176 -23.74 3.17 -6.96
N SER A 177 -24.63 4.11 -6.68
CA SER A 177 -24.37 5.55 -6.83
C SER A 177 -23.36 6.07 -5.80
N ARG A 178 -23.14 5.32 -4.71
CA ARG A 178 -22.23 5.71 -3.63
C ARG A 178 -20.77 5.31 -3.86
N HIS A 179 -20.52 4.29 -4.68
CA HIS A 179 -19.20 3.71 -4.88
C HIS A 179 -18.76 3.76 -6.34
N TYR A 180 -17.49 4.09 -6.58
CA TYR A 180 -16.95 4.04 -7.93
C TYR A 180 -16.63 2.60 -8.35
N SER A 181 -16.70 2.34 -9.65
CA SER A 181 -16.28 1.05 -10.17
C SER A 181 -14.81 0.81 -9.81
N ILE A 182 -14.54 -0.36 -9.24
CA ILE A 182 -13.21 -0.75 -8.79
C ILE A 182 -12.15 -0.68 -9.90
N TRP A 183 -12.57 -0.84 -11.15
CA TRP A 183 -11.73 -0.71 -12.34
C TRP A 183 -11.29 0.73 -12.59
N LEU A 184 -12.22 1.69 -12.46
CA LEU A 184 -11.92 3.12 -12.59
C LEU A 184 -10.96 3.57 -11.49
N VAL A 185 -11.19 3.07 -10.27
CA VAL A 185 -10.29 3.32 -9.14
C VAL A 185 -8.91 2.72 -9.41
N ALA A 186 -8.81 1.49 -9.90
CA ALA A 186 -7.54 0.87 -10.27
C ALA A 186 -6.77 1.65 -11.34
N VAL A 187 -7.45 2.12 -12.40
CA VAL A 187 -6.83 2.98 -13.42
C VAL A 187 -6.36 4.30 -12.81
N GLY A 188 -7.20 4.92 -11.97
CA GLY A 188 -6.87 6.15 -11.24
C GLY A 188 -5.63 5.98 -10.35
N LEU A 189 -5.57 4.90 -9.57
CA LEU A 189 -4.42 4.57 -8.71
C LEU A 189 -3.17 4.23 -9.54
N GLY A 190 -3.34 3.61 -10.71
CA GLY A 190 -2.28 3.32 -11.65
C GLY A 190 -1.61 4.60 -12.16
N VAL A 191 -2.42 5.51 -12.73
CA VAL A 191 -1.97 6.80 -13.26
C VAL A 191 -1.39 7.67 -12.15
N LEU A 192 -2.06 7.73 -10.99
CA LEU A 192 -1.58 8.46 -9.83
C LEU A 192 -0.21 7.94 -9.35
N GLY A 193 0.08 6.66 -9.55
CA GLY A 193 1.39 6.07 -9.23
C GLY A 193 2.52 6.60 -10.09
N ILE A 194 2.26 6.78 -11.38
CA ILE A 194 3.22 7.36 -12.33
C ILE A 194 3.50 8.82 -11.93
N VAL A 195 2.43 9.59 -11.68
CA VAL A 195 2.53 10.99 -11.24
C VAL A 195 3.25 11.10 -9.90
N ALA A 196 2.93 10.23 -8.95
CA ALA A 196 3.58 10.17 -7.65
C ALA A 196 5.08 9.92 -7.77
N TRP A 197 5.50 9.05 -8.69
CA TRP A 197 6.91 8.76 -8.88
C TRP A 197 7.68 9.98 -9.39
N ILE A 198 7.14 10.69 -10.39
CA ILE A 198 7.73 11.93 -10.92
C ILE A 198 7.85 12.98 -9.81
N LEU A 199 6.76 13.24 -9.08
CA LEU A 199 6.71 14.26 -8.02
C LEU A 199 7.58 13.91 -6.81
N SER A 200 7.72 12.62 -6.49
CA SER A 200 8.58 12.12 -5.43
C SER A 200 10.06 12.27 -5.80
N THR A 201 10.43 11.91 -7.04
CA THR A 201 11.80 12.04 -7.56
C THR A 201 12.25 13.50 -7.56
N GLN A 202 11.39 14.42 -7.99
CA GLN A 202 11.63 15.88 -7.92
C GLN A 202 11.85 16.39 -6.49
N SER A 203 11.34 15.68 -5.48
CA SER A 203 11.53 16.03 -4.07
C SER A 203 12.75 15.37 -3.43
N GLY A 204 13.59 14.67 -4.21
CA GLY A 204 14.79 13.98 -3.75
C GLY A 204 14.56 12.55 -3.23
N ARG A 205 13.37 11.97 -3.47
CA ARG A 205 13.02 10.60 -3.08
C ARG A 205 12.76 9.74 -4.32
N ASN A 206 13.68 8.84 -4.65
CA ASN A 206 13.54 7.94 -5.81
C ASN A 206 12.71 6.69 -5.47
N TYR A 207 11.50 6.91 -4.96
CA TYR A 207 10.55 5.85 -4.61
C TYR A 207 9.14 6.29 -4.94
N GLY A 208 8.30 5.33 -5.34
CA GLY A 208 6.86 5.54 -5.56
C GLY A 208 6.11 5.86 -4.27
N PHE A 209 4.78 5.94 -4.38
CA PHE A 209 3.96 5.99 -3.18
C PHE A 209 4.04 4.66 -2.42
N GLY A 210 4.08 4.75 -1.10
CA GLY A 210 4.17 3.61 -0.20
C GLY A 210 3.54 3.98 1.13
N ILE A 211 3.30 3.00 1.99
CA ILE A 211 2.59 3.24 3.26
C ILE A 211 3.46 2.95 4.46
N SER A 212 4.08 1.77 4.53
CA SER A 212 4.83 1.34 5.71
C SER A 212 5.96 2.32 6.08
N VAL A 213 6.89 2.57 5.14
CA VAL A 213 8.04 3.46 5.37
C VAL A 213 7.59 4.92 5.63
N PRO A 214 6.70 5.52 4.84
CA PRO A 214 6.12 6.83 5.18
C PRO A 214 5.42 6.94 6.53
N THR A 215 4.70 5.90 6.96
CA THR A 215 4.05 5.83 8.27
C THR A 215 5.10 5.85 9.38
N MET A 216 6.15 5.04 9.23
CA MET A 216 7.30 5.05 10.13
C MET A 216 7.98 6.43 10.19
N HIS A 217 8.21 7.08 9.05
CA HIS A 217 8.78 8.44 9.01
C HIS A 217 7.91 9.42 9.78
N LEU A 218 6.60 9.42 9.55
CA LEU A 218 5.69 10.32 10.27
C LEU A 218 5.76 10.10 11.80
N PHE A 219 5.72 8.86 12.26
CA PHE A 219 5.78 8.57 13.69
C PHE A 219 7.17 8.84 14.29
N SER A 220 8.24 8.62 13.53
CA SER A 220 9.60 8.99 13.93
C SER A 220 9.73 10.51 14.07
N TYR A 221 9.10 11.30 13.19
CA TYR A 221 9.06 12.75 13.32
C TYR A 221 8.32 13.17 14.60
N LEU A 222 7.16 12.56 14.88
CA LEU A 222 6.37 12.85 16.08
C LEU A 222 7.10 12.51 17.39
N THR A 223 7.91 11.45 17.40
CA THR A 223 8.65 11.03 18.61
C THR A 223 10.00 11.72 18.78
N THR A 224 10.72 12.00 17.69
CA THR A 224 12.10 12.53 17.76
C THR A 224 12.21 14.02 17.42
N GLY A 225 11.21 14.63 16.79
CA GLY A 225 11.24 16.02 16.32
C GLY A 225 12.20 16.28 15.16
N GLN A 226 12.87 15.27 14.61
CA GLN A 226 13.88 15.46 13.57
C GLN A 226 13.26 15.69 12.20
N GLN A 227 13.53 16.86 11.61
CA GLN A 227 12.98 17.29 10.31
C GLN A 227 13.31 16.34 9.15
N ARG A 228 14.37 15.53 9.25
CA ARG A 228 14.73 14.52 8.23
C ARG A 228 13.60 13.51 7.97
N TYR A 229 12.77 13.23 8.98
CA TYR A 229 11.64 12.31 8.83
C TYR A 229 10.41 12.97 8.20
N LEU A 230 10.31 14.30 8.22
CA LEU A 230 9.24 15.02 7.54
C LEU A 230 9.60 15.20 6.06
N ASN A 231 9.06 14.32 5.21
CA ASN A 231 9.36 14.30 3.78
C ASN A 231 8.09 14.14 2.93
N TRP A 232 8.27 14.01 1.61
CA TRP A 232 7.16 13.81 0.68
C TRP A 232 6.25 12.63 1.06
N GLY A 233 6.84 11.52 1.52
CA GLY A 233 6.10 10.34 1.94
C GLY A 233 5.28 10.57 3.22
N SER A 234 5.84 11.18 4.25
CA SER A 234 5.09 11.45 5.50
C SER A 234 3.87 12.35 5.22
N LEU A 235 4.02 13.34 4.35
CA LEU A 235 2.90 14.18 3.90
C LEU A 235 1.88 13.40 3.06
N PHE A 236 2.34 12.44 2.25
CA PHE A 236 1.46 11.55 1.49
C PHE A 236 0.52 10.76 2.40
N VAL A 237 1.01 10.11 3.46
CA VAL A 237 0.13 9.34 4.36
C VAL A 237 -0.85 10.21 5.16
N ILE A 238 -0.43 11.43 5.57
CA ILE A 238 -1.36 12.43 6.13
C ILE A 238 -2.45 12.78 5.12
N GLY A 239 -2.05 12.96 3.85
CA GLY A 239 -2.97 13.22 2.75
C GLY A 239 -4.01 12.10 2.58
N ILE A 240 -3.62 10.82 2.72
CA ILE A 240 -4.57 9.70 2.65
C ILE A 240 -5.67 9.85 3.71
N PHE A 241 -5.29 10.15 4.95
CA PHE A 241 -6.25 10.36 6.03
C PHE A 241 -7.20 11.52 5.72
N ILE A 242 -6.67 12.67 5.29
CA ILE A 242 -7.49 13.85 4.96
C ILE A 242 -8.42 13.56 3.79
N GLY A 243 -7.91 12.97 2.71
CA GLY A 243 -8.68 12.66 1.50
C GLY A 243 -9.80 11.67 1.76
N SER A 244 -9.53 10.64 2.55
CA SER A 244 -10.55 9.66 2.95
C SER A 244 -11.60 10.26 3.88
N LEU A 245 -11.21 11.11 4.83
CA LEU A 245 -12.14 11.80 5.73
C LEU A 245 -13.04 12.79 4.98
N VAL A 246 -12.48 13.57 4.06
CA VAL A 246 -13.25 14.47 3.19
C VAL A 246 -14.23 13.67 2.34
N SER A 247 -13.76 12.59 1.71
CA SER A 247 -14.63 11.69 0.93
C SER A 247 -15.76 11.12 1.78
N ALA A 248 -15.45 10.54 2.94
CA ALA A 248 -16.43 9.94 3.83
C ALA A 248 -17.49 10.95 4.31
N LYS A 249 -17.10 12.20 4.57
CA LYS A 249 -18.05 13.27 4.95
C LYS A 249 -18.95 13.69 3.81
N ILE A 250 -18.42 13.88 2.60
CA ILE A 250 -19.23 14.36 1.45
C ILE A 250 -20.34 13.35 1.10
N TRP A 251 -20.08 12.04 1.21
CA TRP A 251 -21.08 11.00 0.92
C TRP A 251 -21.78 10.43 2.16
N LYS A 252 -21.54 11.01 3.35
CA LYS A 252 -22.16 10.58 4.62
C LYS A 252 -21.86 9.11 4.99
N ASP A 253 -20.68 8.63 4.62
CA ASP A 253 -20.16 7.31 5.00
C ASP A 253 -19.39 7.35 6.33
N PHE A 254 -19.13 8.56 6.86
CA PHE A 254 -18.45 8.73 8.14
C PHE A 254 -19.33 8.31 9.31
N GLU A 255 -18.86 7.35 10.08
CA GLU A 255 -19.58 6.82 11.23
C GLU A 255 -18.58 6.36 12.31
N TRP A 256 -18.80 6.78 13.55
CA TRP A 256 -18.03 6.29 14.69
C TRP A 256 -18.43 4.85 15.00
N ARG A 257 -17.65 3.90 14.50
CA ARG A 257 -17.87 2.47 14.75
C ARG A 257 -17.10 2.06 16.00
N SER A 258 -17.85 1.81 17.07
CA SER A 258 -17.33 1.30 18.32
C SER A 258 -16.74 -0.11 18.14
N LEU A 259 -15.87 -0.49 19.06
CA LEU A 259 -15.09 -1.71 18.98
C LEU A 259 -15.29 -2.53 20.25
N SER A 260 -15.57 -3.83 20.10
CA SER A 260 -15.59 -4.74 21.25
C SER A 260 -14.18 -4.95 21.80
N GLY A 261 -14.05 -5.35 23.08
CA GLY A 261 -12.74 -5.60 23.69
C GLY A 261 -11.91 -6.67 22.95
N VAL A 262 -12.57 -7.69 22.39
CA VAL A 262 -11.91 -8.74 21.61
C VAL A 262 -11.41 -8.20 20.27
N GLU A 263 -12.20 -7.34 19.61
CA GLU A 263 -11.79 -6.71 18.35
C GLU A 263 -10.66 -5.69 18.56
N PHE A 264 -10.65 -4.99 19.69
CA PHE A 264 -9.54 -4.14 20.08
C PHE A 264 -8.23 -4.93 20.15
N LEU A 265 -8.26 -6.07 20.85
CA LEU A 265 -7.07 -6.92 20.98
C LEU A 265 -6.62 -7.47 19.62
N LYS A 266 -7.56 -7.89 18.77
CA LYS A 266 -7.25 -8.34 17.40
C LYS A 266 -6.63 -7.23 16.54
N SER A 267 -7.17 -6.02 16.60
CA SER A 267 -6.60 -4.86 15.90
C SER A 267 -5.19 -4.55 16.38
N LEU A 268 -4.96 -4.57 17.70
CA LEU A 268 -3.65 -4.31 18.29
C LEU A 268 -2.63 -5.38 17.90
N VAL A 269 -2.96 -6.66 18.11
CA VAL A 269 -2.07 -7.78 17.76
C VAL A 269 -1.79 -7.81 16.26
N GLY A 270 -2.82 -7.64 15.43
CA GLY A 270 -2.63 -7.64 13.98
C GLY A 270 -1.79 -6.46 13.50
N GLY A 271 -1.92 -5.27 14.11
CA GLY A 271 -1.05 -4.13 13.81
C GLY A 271 0.41 -4.38 14.21
N VAL A 272 0.66 -4.99 15.37
CA VAL A 272 2.03 -5.39 15.77
C VAL A 272 2.63 -6.38 14.77
N LEU A 273 1.89 -7.42 14.40
CA LEU A 273 2.34 -8.41 13.40
C LEU A 273 2.61 -7.77 12.04
N MET A 274 1.73 -6.88 11.59
CA MET A 274 1.97 -6.09 10.37
C MET A 274 3.25 -5.25 10.49
N GLY A 275 3.52 -4.65 11.65
CA GLY A 275 4.69 -3.79 11.86
C GLY A 275 6.00 -4.57 11.80
N VAL A 276 6.04 -5.76 12.42
CA VAL A 276 7.18 -6.69 12.34
C VAL A 276 7.35 -7.20 10.92
N GLY A 277 6.27 -7.67 10.29
CA GLY A 277 6.31 -8.23 8.95
C GLY A 277 6.77 -7.20 7.89
N ALA A 278 6.31 -5.96 8.01
CA ALA A 278 6.70 -4.87 7.12
C ALA A 278 8.14 -4.36 7.31
N TYR A 279 8.79 -4.69 8.43
CA TYR A 279 10.21 -4.38 8.63
C TYR A 279 11.12 -5.43 7.99
N TRP A 280 10.67 -6.68 7.94
CA TRP A 280 11.42 -7.78 7.32
C TRP A 280 11.22 -7.91 5.81
N ALA A 281 10.07 -7.47 5.29
CA ALA A 281 9.72 -7.47 3.88
C ALA A 281 10.06 -6.15 3.18
#